data_AF-Q07A38-F1
#
_entry.id   AF-Q07A38-F1
#
_cell.length_a   1.000
_cell.length_b   1.000
_cell.length_c   1.000
_cell.angle_alpha   90.00
_cell.angle_beta   90.00
_cell.angle_gamma   90.00
#
_symmetry.space_group_name_H-M   'P 1'
#
loop_
_entity.id
_entity.type
_entity.pdbx_description
1 polymer ?
#
loop_
_entity_poly.entity_id
_entity_poly.type
_entity_poly.pdbx_seq_one_letter_code
_entity_poly.pdbx_strand_id
1 'polypeptide(L)' 'MVVIMKLVYVFVVFASLFLMTINVNAMPCETDDDCKKKYIPAPGWEAKCIDRLCMSQKI' A
#
# COMPACT_ATOMS: atom_id res chain seq x y z
N MET A 1 34.27 3.96 9.61
CA MET A 1 33.35 5.13 9.74
C MET A 1 32.57 5.39 8.46
N VAL A 2 33.23 5.69 7.33
CA VAL A 2 32.57 5.97 6.03
C VAL A 2 31.69 4.80 5.55
N VAL A 3 32.17 3.57 5.71
CA VAL A 3 31.41 2.36 5.32
C VAL A 3 30.13 2.21 6.15
N ILE A 4 30.21 2.46 7.45
CA ILE A 4 29.07 2.37 8.37
C ILE A 4 28.03 3.45 8.02
N MET A 5 28.47 4.68 7.74
CA MET A 5 27.54 5.75 7.30
C MET A 5 26.83 5.41 6.00
N LYS A 6 27.52 4.79 5.04
CA LYS A 6 26.89 4.33 3.78
C LYS A 6 25.82 3.27 4.04
N LEU A 7 26.09 2.30 4.92
CA LEU A 7 25.12 1.25 5.27
C LEU A 7 23.87 1.84 5.95
N VAL A 8 24.06 2.75 6.91
CA VAL A 8 22.94 3.44 7.57
C VAL A 8 22.10 4.22 6.56
N TYR A 9 22.75 4.94 5.64
CA TYR A 9 22.04 5.70 4.61
C TYR A 9 21.19 4.80 3.71
N VAL A 10 21.75 3.69 3.23
CA VAL A 10 21.00 2.71 2.41
C VAL A 10 19.83 2.12 3.18
N PHE A 11 20.02 1.80 4.47
CA PHE A 11 18.94 1.26 5.30
C PHE A 11 17.81 2.26 5.52
N VAL A 12 18.15 3.53 5.77
CA VAL A 12 17.16 4.62 5.91
C VAL A 12 16.39 4.81 4.62
N VAL A 13 17.06 4.83 3.47
CA VAL A 13 16.39 4.96 2.16
C VAL A 13 15.47 3.77 1.90
N PHE A 14 15.94 2.54 2.17
CA PHE A 14 15.13 1.34 1.99
C PHE A 14 13.90 1.33 2.89
N ALA A 15 14.05 1.65 4.18
CA ALA A 15 12.94 1.75 5.13
C ALA A 15 11.95 2.85 4.71
N SER A 16 12.44 4.01 4.25
CA SER A 16 11.61 5.13 3.81
C SER A 16 10.78 4.76 2.57
N LEU A 17 11.39 4.10 1.58
CA LEU A 17 10.71 3.61 0.38
C LEU A 17 9.67 2.54 0.73
N PHE A 18 10.01 1.62 1.63
CA PHE A 18 9.10 0.59 2.12
C PHE A 18 7.88 1.18 2.83
N LEU A 19 8.09 2.18 3.70
CA LEU A 19 7.01 2.88 4.40
C LEU A 19 6.11 3.67 3.42
N MET A 20 6.68 4.26 2.37
CA MET A 20 5.88 4.91 1.32
C MET A 20 5.01 3.90 0.56
N THR A 21 5.55 2.75 0.14
CA THR A 21 4.76 1.76 -0.61
C THR A 21 3.63 1.14 0.20
N ILE A 22 3.83 0.86 1.49
CA ILE A 22 2.74 0.34 2.33
C ILE A 22 1.66 1.40 2.58
N ASN A 23 2.04 2.68 2.72
CA ASN A 23 1.08 3.75 2.99
C ASN A 23 0.27 4.14 1.75
N VAL A 24 0.85 4.03 0.55
CA VAL A 24 0.13 4.27 -0.72
C VAL A 24 -0.94 3.21 -1.00
N ASN A 25 -0.70 1.96 -0.57
CA ASN A 25 -1.69 0.88 -0.70
C ASN A 25 -2.77 0.92 0.39
N ALA A 26 -2.61 1.75 1.42
CA ALA A 26 -3.63 1.94 2.43
C ALA A 26 -4.65 2.98 1.95
N MET A 27 -5.52 2.61 0.99
CA MET A 27 -6.65 3.46 0.61
C MET A 27 -7.74 3.32 1.67
N PRO A 28 -7.99 4.36 2.51
CA PRO A 28 -9.01 4.27 3.52
C PRO A 28 -10.39 4.22 2.87
N CYS A 29 -11.24 3.36 3.39
CA CYS A 29 -12.64 3.20 2.98
C CYS A 29 -13.55 3.07 4.20
N GLU A 30 -14.79 3.55 4.07
CA GLU A 30 -15.87 3.29 5.03
C GLU A 30 -16.86 2.27 4.46
N THR A 31 -17.04 2.29 3.14
CA THR A 31 -17.95 1.41 2.42
C THR A 31 -17.27 0.75 1.22
N ASP A 32 -17.79 -0.39 0.76
CA ASP A 32 -17.27 -1.06 -0.44
C ASP A 32 -17.33 -0.15 -1.70
N ASP A 33 -18.32 0.75 -1.75
CA ASP A 33 -18.47 1.72 -2.84
C ASP A 33 -17.35 2.78 -2.89
N ASP A 34 -16.71 3.11 -1.76
CA ASP A 34 -15.54 3.99 -1.75
C ASP A 34 -14.37 3.39 -2.53
N CYS A 35 -14.23 2.07 -2.47
CA CYS A 35 -13.19 1.35 -3.19
C CYS A 35 -13.48 1.28 -4.68
N LYS A 36 -14.74 1.02 -5.06
CA LYS A 36 -15.17 0.98 -6.48
C LYS A 36 -15.01 2.33 -7.19
N LYS A 37 -15.15 3.45 -6.48
CA LYS A 37 -14.96 4.80 -7.03
C LYS A 37 -13.50 5.17 -7.28
N LYS A 38 -12.58 4.64 -6.45
CA LYS A 38 -11.15 5.01 -6.49
C LYS A 38 -10.30 4.00 -7.24
N TYR A 39 -10.76 2.77 -7.38
CA TYR A 39 -9.99 1.66 -7.91
C TYR A 39 -10.85 0.80 -8.84
N ILE A 40 -10.36 0.58 -10.06
CA ILE A 40 -10.95 -0.34 -11.03
C ILE A 40 -10.18 -1.67 -10.88
N PRO A 41 -10.79 -2.72 -10.29
CA PRO A 41 -10.09 -3.98 -10.13
C PRO A 41 -9.88 -4.69 -11.48
N ALA A 42 -8.86 -5.54 -11.53
CA ALA A 42 -8.62 -6.42 -12.68
C ALA A 42 -9.81 -7.38 -12.89
N PRO A 43 -10.08 -7.83 -14.13
CA PRO A 43 -11.16 -8.78 -14.38
C PRO A 43 -11.00 -10.07 -13.54
N GLY A 44 -12.06 -10.46 -12.83
CA GLY A 44 -12.06 -11.57 -11.88
C GLY A 44 -11.69 -11.19 -10.44
N TRP A 45 -11.52 -9.90 -10.15
CA TRP A 45 -11.30 -9.37 -8.80
C TRP A 45 -12.36 -8.30 -8.48
N GLU A 46 -12.81 -8.27 -7.23
CA GLU A 46 -13.65 -7.22 -6.67
C GLU A 46 -12.89 -6.45 -5.59
N ALA A 47 -13.04 -5.12 -5.56
CA ALA A 47 -12.52 -4.31 -4.47
C ALA A 47 -13.52 -4.31 -3.31
N LYS A 48 -13.09 -4.75 -2.13
CA LYS A 48 -13.86 -4.70 -0.89
C LYS A 48 -13.16 -3.87 0.17
N CYS A 49 -13.95 -3.26 1.03
CA CYS A 49 -13.47 -2.57 2.20
C CYS A 49 -13.31 -3.55 3.36
N ILE A 50 -12.07 -3.91 3.68
CA ILE A 50 -11.74 -4.83 4.77
C ILE A 50 -10.84 -4.08 5.75
N ASP A 51 -11.22 -4.05 7.03
CA ASP A 51 -10.49 -3.31 8.07
C ASP A 51 -10.24 -1.83 7.74
N ARG A 52 -11.24 -1.19 7.11
CA ARG A 52 -11.19 0.20 6.61
C ARG A 52 -10.17 0.44 5.51
N LEU A 53 -9.72 -0.61 4.83
CA LEU A 53 -8.78 -0.55 3.71
C LEU A 53 -9.36 -1.22 2.47
N CYS A 54 -9.14 -0.63 1.31
CA CYS A 54 -9.55 -1.24 0.06
C CYS A 54 -8.61 -2.41 -0.28
N MET A 55 -9.13 -3.63 -0.25
CA MET A 55 -8.43 -4.83 -0.67
C MET A 55 -9.08 -5.43 -1.91
N SER A 56 -8.27 -6.01 -2.80
CA SER A 56 -8.76 -6.79 -3.93
C SER A 56 -9.01 -8.23 -3.50
N GLN A 57 -10.25 -8.70 -3.64
CA GLN A 57 -10.64 -10.09 -3.41
C GLN A 57 -10.95 -10.76 -4.75
N LYS A 58 -10.43 -11.96 -4.99
CA LYS A 58 -10.76 -12.75 -6.18
C LYS A 58 -12.22 -13.23 -6.09
N ILE A 59 -12.96 -13.11 -7.20
CA ILE A 59 -14.33 -13.63 -7.37
C ILE A 59 -14.28 -15.15 -7.55
#